data_AF-A0A447MTD6-F1
#
_entry.id   AF-A0A447MTD6-F1
#
_cell.length_a   1.000
_cell.length_b   1.000
_cell.length_c   1.000
_cell.angle_alpha   90.00
_cell.angle_beta   90.00
_cell.angle_gamma   90.00
#
_symmetry.space_group_name_H-M   'P 1'
#
loop_
_entity.id
_entity.type
_entity.pdbx_description
1 polymer ?
#
loop_
_entity_poly.entity_id
_entity_poly.type
_entity_poly.pdbx_seq_one_letter_code
_entity_poly.pdbx_strand_id
1 'polypeptide(L)' 'MNAPDIKALFAQVRTGTPVKVINQPVKFSVEPNGIRYVEVHRPLSPEEEQNVQTMPLCVACGIYRVQKRARGG' A
#
# COMPACT_ATOMS: atom_id res chain seq x y z
N MET A 1 -14.94 7.20 6.49
CA MET A 1 -15.62 7.87 5.37
C MET A 1 -16.85 8.56 5.93
N ASN A 2 -16.97 9.87 5.75
CA ASN A 2 -18.09 10.63 6.32
C ASN A 2 -19.30 10.62 5.35
N ALA A 3 -20.45 11.12 5.80
CA ALA A 3 -21.66 11.17 4.98
C ALA A 3 -21.50 11.99 3.66
N PRO A 4 -20.82 13.15 3.65
CA PRO A 4 -20.49 13.86 2.41
C PRO A 4 -19.72 13.02 1.38
N ASP A 5 -18.70 12.27 1.82
CA ASP A 5 -17.88 11.44 0.92
C ASP A 5 -18.72 10.35 0.25
N ILE A 6 -19.61 9.71 1.01
CA ILE A 6 -20.51 8.65 0.51
C ILE A 6 -21.45 9.20 -0.56
N LYS A 7 -22.06 10.38 -0.30
CA LYS A 7 -22.96 11.03 -1.26
C LYS A 7 -22.24 11.36 -2.57
N ALA A 8 -21.00 11.86 -2.49
CA ALA A 8 -20.20 12.17 -3.67
C ALA A 8 -19.87 10.91 -4.48
N LEU A 9 -19.47 9.81 -3.83
CA LEU A 9 -19.18 8.55 -4.52
C LEU A 9 -20.43 7.91 -5.15
N PHE A 10 -21.56 7.92 -4.45
CA PHE A 10 -22.80 7.32 -4.94
C PHE A 10 -23.26 7.93 -6.28
N ALA A 11 -23.04 9.25 -6.46
CA ALA A 11 -23.37 9.93 -7.71
C ALA A 11 -22.38 9.63 -8.86
N GLN A 12 -21.16 9.17 -8.57
CA GLN A 12 -20.09 9.01 -9.56
C GLN A 12 -19.87 7.55 -9.99
N VAL A 13 -20.12 6.59 -9.10
CA VAL A 13 -19.80 5.17 -9.33
C VAL A 13 -21.01 4.45 -9.90
N ARG A 14 -20.81 3.70 -11.00
CA ARG A 14 -21.88 2.94 -11.66
C ARG A 14 -21.97 1.54 -11.05
N THR A 15 -23.17 0.95 -11.13
CA THR A 15 -23.33 -0.49 -10.84
C THR A 15 -22.43 -1.30 -11.77
N GLY A 16 -21.72 -2.27 -11.21
CA GLY A 16 -20.75 -3.09 -11.94
C GLY A 16 -19.33 -2.52 -12.00
N THR A 17 -19.05 -1.33 -11.44
CA THR A 17 -17.67 -0.86 -11.24
C THR A 17 -16.91 -1.86 -10.35
N PRO A 18 -15.75 -2.38 -10.78
CA PRO A 18 -15.01 -3.38 -10.03
C PRO A 18 -14.45 -2.79 -8.73
N VAL A 19 -14.51 -3.58 -7.66
CA VAL A 19 -13.95 -3.23 -6.35
C VAL A 19 -12.81 -4.19 -6.03
N LYS A 20 -11.65 -3.62 -5.68
CA LYS A 20 -10.50 -4.38 -5.19
C LYS A 20 -10.17 -3.93 -3.78
N VAL A 21 -10.23 -4.86 -2.83
CA VAL A 21 -9.75 -4.64 -1.47
C VAL A 21 -8.28 -5.03 -1.42
N ILE A 22 -7.43 -4.16 -0.89
CA ILE A 22 -6.00 -4.40 -0.74
C ILE A 22 -5.61 -4.30 0.73
N ASN A 23 -4.77 -5.23 1.19
CA ASN A 23 -4.12 -5.18 2.49
C ASN A 23 -2.61 -5.05 2.27
N GLN A 24 -2.16 -3.81 2.06
CA GLN A 24 -0.77 -3.49 1.74
C GLN A 24 -0.28 -2.42 2.74
N PRO A 25 0.31 -2.82 3.88
CA PRO A 25 0.82 -1.89 4.89
C PRO A 25 2.09 -1.16 4.43
N VAL A 26 2.74 -1.64 3.37
CA VAL A 26 3.89 -0.98 2.74
C VAL A 26 3.56 -0.65 1.30
N LYS A 27 3.77 0.61 0.92
CA LYS A 27 3.66 1.09 -0.46
C LYS A 27 4.97 1.77 -0.86
N PHE A 28 5.35 1.66 -2.12
CA PHE A 28 6.53 2.35 -2.63
C PHE A 28 6.31 2.86 -4.04
N SER A 29 7.02 3.93 -4.40
CA SER A 29 7.13 4.43 -5.77
C SER A 29 8.58 4.60 -6.16
N VAL A 30 8.86 4.50 -7.45
CA VAL A 30 10.13 4.91 -8.05
C VAL A 30 9.79 6.02 -9.03
N GLU A 31 10.20 7.22 -8.71
CA GLU A 31 9.95 8.39 -9.54
C GLU A 31 10.84 8.37 -10.79
N PRO A 32 10.47 9.12 -11.85
CA PRO A 32 11.25 9.16 -13.10
C PRO A 32 12.72 9.57 -12.92
N ASN A 33 13.04 10.34 -11.87
CA ASN A 33 14.39 10.76 -11.52
C ASN A 33 15.16 9.72 -10.68
N GLY A 34 14.58 8.55 -10.41
CA GLY A 34 15.17 7.48 -9.62
C GLY A 34 15.00 7.61 -8.10
N ILE A 35 14.36 8.68 -7.61
CA ILE A 35 14.01 8.81 -6.20
C ILE A 35 12.99 7.72 -5.84
N ARG A 36 13.13 7.16 -4.63
CA ARG A 36 12.22 6.12 -4.12
C ARG A 36 11.51 6.64 -2.88
N TYR A 37 10.19 6.59 -2.89
CA TYR A 37 9.37 6.86 -1.71
C TYR A 37 8.84 5.55 -1.15
N VAL A 38 8.82 5.45 0.17
CA VAL A 38 8.22 4.34 0.89
C VAL A 38 7.29 4.91 1.95
N GLU A 39 6.05 4.45 1.94
CA GLU A 39 5.04 4.76 2.94
C GLU A 39 4.75 3.48 3.72
N VAL A 40 4.88 3.56 5.05
CA VAL A 40 4.71 2.43 5.96
C VAL A 40 3.61 2.75 6.96
N HIS A 41 2.61 1.86 7.02
CA HIS A 41 1.54 1.86 8.01
C HIS A 41 1.65 0.64 8.92
N ARG A 42 0.98 0.70 10.06
CA ARG A 42 0.79 -0.50 10.91
C ARG A 42 -0.02 -1.53 10.12
N PRO A 43 0.31 -2.84 10.23
CA PRO A 43 -0.45 -3.89 9.58
C PRO A 43 -1.89 -3.93 10.11
N LEU A 44 -2.80 -4.40 9.25
CA LEU A 44 -4.14 -4.79 9.69
C LEU A 44 -4.03 -6.09 10.49
N SER A 45 -4.69 -6.12 11.64
CA SER A 45 -4.84 -7.34 12.42
C SER A 45 -6.06 -8.15 11.93
N PRO A 46 -5.95 -9.49 11.81
CA PRO A 46 -7.10 -10.37 11.63
C PRO A 46 -7.93 -10.58 12.91
N GLU A 47 -7.35 -10.36 14.10
CA GLU A 47 -7.98 -10.61 15.42
C GLU A 47 -7.88 -9.35 16.30
N GLU A 48 -8.85 -9.11 17.18
CA GLU A 48 -8.89 -7.87 17.96
C GLU A 48 -7.78 -7.78 19.02
N GLU A 49 -7.30 -8.93 19.53
CA GLU A 49 -6.34 -9.03 20.63
C GLU A 49 -4.88 -8.80 20.19
N GLN A 50 -4.60 -8.83 18.89
CA GLN A 50 -3.23 -8.71 18.40
C GLN A 50 -2.73 -7.27 18.46
N ASN A 51 -1.52 -7.10 18.97
CA ASN A 51 -0.89 -5.79 19.02
C ASN A 51 -0.27 -5.42 17.67
N VAL A 52 -0.99 -4.62 16.88
CA VAL A 52 -0.55 -4.11 15.56
C VAL A 52 0.76 -3.31 15.58
N GLN A 53 1.24 -2.85 16.75
CA GLN A 53 2.53 -2.16 16.88
C GLN A 53 3.72 -3.13 16.87
N THR A 54 3.51 -4.39 17.27
CA THR A 54 4.56 -5.40 17.40
C THR A 54 4.47 -6.51 16.36
N MET A 55 3.38 -6.53 15.57
CA MET A 55 3.21 -7.50 14.49
C MET A 55 4.29 -7.34 13.42
N PRO A 56 4.80 -8.45 12.85
CA PRO A 56 5.77 -8.38 11.78
C PRO A 56 5.13 -7.77 10.53
N LEU A 57 5.85 -6.84 9.90
CA LEU A 57 5.46 -6.32 8.60
C LEU A 57 5.68 -7.39 7.53
N CYS A 58 4.61 -7.79 6.84
CA CYS A 58 4.74 -8.66 5.67
C CYS A 58 5.21 -7.83 4.47
N VAL A 59 6.52 -7.76 4.25
CA VAL A 59 7.16 -7.05 3.12
C VAL A 59 7.16 -7.94 1.88
N ALA A 60 5.99 -8.42 1.45
CA ALA A 60 5.92 -9.33 0.30
C ALA A 60 6.10 -8.57 -1.04
N CYS A 61 7.10 -9.04 -1.80
CA CYS A 61 7.39 -8.85 -3.22
C CYS A 61 7.44 -7.41 -3.79
N GLY A 62 8.64 -6.80 -3.81
CA GLY A 62 8.92 -5.63 -4.66
C GLY A 62 10.02 -4.70 -4.18
N ILE A 63 10.29 -4.67 -2.88
CA ILE A 63 11.25 -3.71 -2.28
C ILE A 63 12.71 -4.09 -2.60
N TYR A 64 12.97 -5.38 -2.84
CA TYR A 64 14.31 -5.95 -3.01
C TYR A 64 14.74 -6.10 -4.48
N ARG A 65 14.58 -5.06 -5.31
CA ARG A 65 15.29 -5.02 -6.61
C ARG A 65 16.10 -3.75 -6.73
N VAL A 66 17.01 -3.55 -5.79
CA VAL A 66 18.18 -2.70 -5.97
C VAL A 66 19.14 -3.50 -6.86
N GLN A 67 19.05 -3.32 -8.19
CA GLN A 67 20.12 -3.78 -9.08
C GLN A 67 21.41 -3.10 -8.63
N LYS A 68 22.35 -3.87 -8.06
CA LYS A 68 23.74 -3.43 -7.96
C LYS A 68 24.16 -3.06 -9.37
N ARG A 69 24.37 -1.77 -9.65
CA ARG A 69 25.18 -1.38 -10.82
C ARG A 69 26.56 -2.00 -10.58
N ALA A 70 26.85 -3.09 -11.27
CA ALA A 70 28.22 -3.54 -11.45
C ALA A 70 28.97 -2.36 -12.08
N ARG A 71 29.88 -1.73 -11.31
CA ARG A 71 30.90 -0.88 -11.90
C ARG A 71 31.80 -1.83 -12.69
N GLY A 72 31.68 -1.78 -14.02
CA GLY A 72 32.65 -2.41 -14.92
C GLY A 72 34.03 -1.83 -14.66
N GLY A 73 35.03 -2.72 -14.69
CA GLY A 73 36.45 -2.36 -14.61
C GLY A 73 36.96 -1.65 -15.84
#